data_AF-A0A9N8DVL9-F1
#
_entry.id   AF-A0A9N8DVL9-F1
#
_cell.length_a   1.000
_cell.length_b   1.000
_cell.length_c   1.000
_cell.angle_alpha   90.00
_cell.angle_beta   90.00
_cell.angle_gamma   90.00
#
_symmetry.space_group_name_H-M   'P 1'
#
loop_
_entity.id
_entity.type
_entity.pdbx_description
1 polymer ?
#
loop_
_entity_poly.entity_id
_entity_poly.type
_entity_poly.pdbx_seq_one_letter_code
_entity_poly.pdbx_strand_id
1 'polypeptide(L)'
;MKTMKALLVHTIWLTGAFLQVSLAFVVSPATCTGSISAFATTNDHLMRLMMSKEEDNNDGMMKEISWRAAKLRLEEENTKRFLKRKPRKLPYLDARRWVQYNLGPDTQEEFDDLVANGNLRTPYIPKKPEEYYTETGDWVSWDHFLTMDPKVGGRTVPPASGQFD
;
A
#
# COMPACT_ATOMS: atom_id res chain seq x y z
N MET A 1 -41.89 -8.57 -34.85
CA MET A 1 -42.23 -7.19 -34.42
C MET A 1 -40.93 -6.55 -33.96
N LYS A 2 -40.52 -5.47 -34.62
CA LYS A 2 -39.22 -4.79 -34.43
C LYS A 2 -39.38 -3.72 -33.36
N THR A 3 -38.64 -3.82 -32.25
CA THR A 3 -38.52 -2.73 -31.27
C THR A 3 -37.18 -2.03 -31.44
N MET A 4 -37.26 -0.71 -31.51
CA MET A 4 -36.21 0.21 -31.90
C MET A 4 -35.22 0.43 -30.75
N LYS A 5 -33.92 0.36 -31.08
CA LYS A 5 -32.82 0.85 -30.23
C LYS A 5 -32.70 2.35 -30.45
N ALA A 6 -32.98 3.15 -29.41
CA ALA A 6 -32.71 4.58 -29.39
C ALA A 6 -31.37 4.85 -28.71
N LEU A 7 -30.51 5.53 -29.47
CA LEU A 7 -29.23 6.11 -29.11
C LEU A 7 -29.37 7.12 -27.96
N LEU A 8 -28.44 7.11 -27.00
CA LEU A 8 -28.01 8.35 -26.35
C LEU A 8 -26.54 8.27 -25.93
N VAL A 9 -25.69 8.77 -26.83
CA VAL A 9 -24.33 9.25 -26.59
C VAL A 9 -24.45 10.57 -25.83
N HIS A 10 -23.73 10.81 -24.71
CA HIS A 10 -23.36 12.17 -24.25
C HIS A 10 -22.18 12.15 -23.24
N THR A 11 -21.03 12.68 -23.70
CA THR A 11 -20.14 13.68 -23.03
C THR A 11 -19.68 13.40 -21.57
N ILE A 12 -18.45 12.93 -21.29
CA ILE A 12 -17.16 13.66 -21.27
C ILE A 12 -17.29 15.12 -20.79
N TRP A 13 -16.71 15.48 -19.64
CA TRP A 13 -15.68 16.53 -19.48
C TRP A 13 -15.16 16.55 -18.02
N LEU A 14 -13.92 16.10 -17.87
CA LEU A 14 -13.06 16.22 -16.67
C LEU A 14 -12.71 17.71 -16.46
N THR A 15 -12.95 18.25 -15.27
CA THR A 15 -12.30 19.48 -14.80
C THR A 15 -11.33 19.14 -13.67
N GLY A 16 -10.06 18.97 -14.05
CA GLY A 16 -8.94 18.79 -13.12
C GLY A 16 -8.43 20.15 -12.65
N ALA A 17 -8.60 20.45 -11.37
CA ALA A 17 -7.97 21.59 -10.71
C ALA A 17 -6.54 21.20 -10.28
N PHE A 18 -5.55 21.78 -10.96
CA PHE A 18 -4.13 21.67 -10.61
C PHE A 18 -3.82 22.71 -9.52
N LEU A 19 -3.61 22.27 -8.27
CA LEU A 19 -3.11 23.14 -7.20
C LEU A 19 -1.57 23.12 -7.20
N GLN A 20 -0.98 24.26 -7.52
CA GLN A 20 0.46 24.49 -7.45
C GLN A 20 0.80 25.06 -6.07
N VAL A 21 1.52 24.29 -5.25
CA VAL A 21 2.04 24.74 -3.95
C VAL A 21 3.54 25.01 -4.11
N SER A 22 3.90 26.29 -4.17
CA SER A 22 5.29 26.75 -4.10
C SER A 22 5.67 26.96 -2.64
N LEU A 23 6.59 26.15 -2.13
CA LEU A 23 7.18 26.31 -0.79
C LEU A 23 8.57 26.96 -0.94
N ALA A 24 8.70 28.24 -0.60
CA ALA A 24 9.98 28.93 -0.52
C ALA A 24 10.58 28.71 0.87
N PHE A 25 11.73 28.03 0.93
CA PHE A 25 12.48 27.78 2.16
C PHE A 25 13.62 28.81 2.25
N VAL A 26 13.52 29.76 3.18
CA VAL A 26 14.57 30.76 3.47
C VAL A 26 15.45 30.22 4.59
N VAL A 27 16.72 29.95 4.28
CA VAL A 27 17.77 29.59 5.24
C VAL A 27 18.49 30.88 5.65
N SER A 28 18.64 31.10 6.96
CA SER A 28 19.45 32.20 7.50
C SER A 28 20.41 31.64 8.57
N PRO A 29 21.74 31.78 8.40
CA PRO A 29 22.72 31.47 9.43
C PRO A 29 23.20 32.74 10.13
N ALA A 30 23.11 32.79 11.46
CA ALA A 30 23.77 33.80 12.28
C ALA A 30 24.82 33.14 13.18
N THR A 31 26.07 33.45 12.88
CA THR A 31 27.25 33.24 13.70
C THR A 31 27.31 34.28 14.82
N CYS A 32 27.55 33.86 16.07
CA CYS A 32 27.98 34.75 17.15
C CYS A 32 29.19 34.12 17.85
N THR A 33 30.37 34.62 17.48
CA THR A 33 31.65 34.40 18.18
C THR A 33 31.65 35.19 19.48
N GLY A 34 31.66 34.50 20.62
CA GLY A 34 31.78 35.09 21.95
C GLY A 34 33.04 34.60 22.66
N SER A 35 34.03 35.49 22.75
CA SER A 35 35.26 35.33 23.52
C SER A 35 34.98 35.57 25.01
N ILE A 36 35.36 34.64 25.90
CA ILE A 36 35.32 34.86 27.35
C ILE A 36 36.66 34.45 27.97
N SER A 37 37.15 35.37 28.79
CA SER A 37 38.45 35.47 29.44
C SER A 37 38.75 34.40 30.49
N ALA A 38 40.04 34.13 30.63
CA ALA A 38 40.65 33.28 31.65
C ALA A 38 40.45 33.82 33.08
N PHE A 39 40.08 32.92 33.99
CA PHE A 39 40.25 33.10 35.43
C PHE A 39 40.78 31.79 36.03
N ALA A 40 41.88 31.89 36.78
CA ALA A 40 42.67 30.76 37.25
C ALA A 40 42.08 30.11 38.51
N THR A 41 41.90 28.79 38.41
CA THR A 41 42.39 27.71 39.29
C THR A 41 42.55 27.98 40.80
N THR A 42 41.73 27.31 41.61
CA THR A 42 42.15 26.28 42.60
C THR A 42 40.92 25.55 43.18
N ASN A 43 40.12 24.93 42.32
CA ASN A 43 39.20 23.83 42.66
C ASN A 43 39.13 22.81 41.50
N ASP A 44 40.14 22.81 40.61
CA ASP A 44 40.07 22.12 39.32
C ASP A 44 40.07 20.60 39.46
N HIS A 45 40.66 20.03 40.50
CA HIS A 45 40.70 18.56 40.59
C HIS A 45 39.37 17.96 41.09
N LEU A 46 38.74 18.59 42.08
CA LEU A 46 37.49 18.10 42.66
C LEU A 46 36.29 18.41 41.75
N MET A 47 36.26 19.59 41.11
CA MET A 47 35.27 19.89 40.08
C MET A 47 35.47 19.00 38.85
N ARG A 48 36.71 18.73 38.41
CA ARG A 48 36.94 17.78 37.31
C ARG A 48 36.48 16.36 37.63
N LEU A 49 36.65 15.88 38.87
CA LEU A 49 36.16 14.56 39.26
C LEU A 49 34.63 14.48 39.36
N MET A 50 33.97 15.56 39.77
CA MET A 50 32.50 15.62 39.78
C MET A 50 31.91 15.88 38.39
N MET A 51 32.61 16.60 37.51
CA MET A 51 32.18 16.84 36.12
C MET A 51 32.47 15.64 35.20
N SER A 52 33.53 14.86 35.46
CA SER A 52 33.80 13.64 34.68
C SER A 52 32.77 12.52 34.91
N LYS A 53 31.95 12.59 35.97
CA LYS A 53 30.90 11.58 36.22
C LYS A 53 29.58 11.90 35.50
N GLU A 54 29.40 13.12 35.01
CA GLU A 54 28.23 13.52 34.21
C GLU A 54 28.42 13.21 32.72
N GLU A 55 29.67 13.20 32.23
CA GLU A 55 29.99 12.94 30.82
C GLU A 55 29.62 11.50 30.40
N ASP A 56 29.80 10.51 31.28
CA ASP A 56 29.45 9.11 31.00
C ASP A 56 27.93 8.87 30.95
N ASN A 57 27.14 9.64 31.72
CA ASN A 57 25.67 9.52 31.72
C ASN A 57 25.04 10.16 30.46
N ASN A 58 25.65 11.22 29.94
CA ASN A 58 25.14 11.93 28.76
C ASN A 58 25.29 11.10 27.47
N ASP A 59 26.40 10.36 27.32
CA ASP A 59 26.61 9.47 26.17
C ASP A 59 25.54 8.37 26.09
N GLY A 60 25.15 7.79 27.25
CA GLY A 60 24.07 6.82 27.33
C GLY A 60 22.71 7.40 26.89
N MET A 61 22.37 8.60 27.35
CA MET A 61 21.12 9.28 26.98
C MET A 61 21.09 9.66 25.50
N MET A 62 22.19 10.15 24.93
CA MET A 62 22.28 10.49 23.51
C MET A 62 22.16 9.25 22.60
N LYS A 63 22.78 8.13 22.99
CA LYS A 63 22.57 6.83 22.34
C LYS A 63 21.10 6.39 22.46
N GLU A 64 20.46 6.66 23.60
CA GLU A 64 19.05 6.34 23.81
C GLU A 64 18.12 7.07 22.83
N ILE A 65 18.32 8.38 22.69
CA ILE A 65 17.56 9.23 21.78
C ILE A 65 17.82 8.81 20.32
N SER A 66 19.08 8.52 19.97
CA SER A 66 19.47 8.07 18.64
C SER A 66 18.76 6.78 18.21
N TRP A 67 18.73 5.75 19.08
CA TRP A 67 18.05 4.50 18.72
C TRP A 67 16.55 4.68 18.59
N ARG A 68 15.92 5.53 19.43
CA ARG A 68 14.49 5.84 19.34
C ARG A 68 14.16 6.54 18.02
N ALA A 69 14.97 7.52 17.63
CA ALA A 69 14.80 8.21 16.36
C ALA A 69 14.99 7.27 15.16
N ALA A 70 16.00 6.40 15.21
CA ALA A 70 16.24 5.40 14.18
C ALA A 70 15.08 4.40 14.07
N LYS A 71 14.55 3.93 15.22
CA LYS A 71 13.38 3.04 15.27
C LYS A 71 12.15 3.69 14.65
N LEU A 72 11.84 4.93 15.05
CA LEU A 72 10.69 5.67 14.53
C LEU A 72 10.79 5.87 13.00
N ARG A 73 12.00 6.19 12.51
CA ARG A 73 12.27 6.30 11.08
C ARG A 73 12.04 4.97 10.35
N LEU A 74 12.48 3.85 10.92
CA LEU A 74 12.25 2.52 10.34
C LEU A 74 10.76 2.15 10.29
N GLU A 75 9.99 2.49 11.33
CA GLU A 75 8.54 2.26 11.38
C GLU A 75 7.80 3.12 10.34
N GLU A 76 8.18 4.39 10.20
CA GLU A 76 7.65 5.26 9.14
C GLU A 76 7.99 4.72 7.74
N GLU A 77 9.23 4.28 7.52
CA GLU A 77 9.63 3.72 6.23
C GLU A 77 8.88 2.42 5.92
N ASN A 78 8.64 1.58 6.93
CA ASN A 78 7.89 0.33 6.79
C ASN A 78 6.42 0.60 6.46
N THR A 79 5.76 1.51 7.18
CA THR A 79 4.36 1.92 6.91
C THR A 79 4.22 2.55 5.53
N LYS A 80 5.16 3.42 5.13
CA LYS A 80 5.21 4.00 3.77
C LYS A 80 5.35 2.92 2.69
N ARG A 81 6.18 1.88 2.92
CA ARG A 81 6.32 0.76 1.98
C ARG A 81 5.04 -0.06 1.88
N PHE A 82 4.36 -0.30 3.00
CA PHE A 82 3.10 -1.04 3.01
C PHE A 82 2.01 -0.31 2.21
N LEU A 83 1.83 0.99 2.44
CA LEU A 83 0.84 1.81 1.74
C LEU A 83 1.12 1.98 0.24
N LYS A 84 2.40 1.97 -0.17
CA LYS A 84 2.79 2.07 -1.58
C LYS A 84 2.59 0.78 -2.38
N ARG A 85 2.48 -0.37 -1.73
CA ARG A 85 2.32 -1.66 -2.42
C ARG A 85 0.91 -1.76 -3.00
N LYS A 86 0.84 -2.09 -4.29
CA LYS A 86 -0.44 -2.43 -4.92
C LYS A 86 -1.01 -3.71 -4.28
N PRO A 87 -2.32 -3.82 -4.07
CA PRO A 87 -2.93 -5.07 -3.64
C PRO A 87 -2.60 -6.20 -4.62
N ARG A 88 -2.23 -7.36 -4.08
CA ARG A 88 -2.05 -8.57 -4.90
C ARG A 88 -3.42 -9.14 -5.23
N LYS A 89 -3.64 -9.46 -6.51
CA LYS A 89 -4.87 -10.09 -6.97
C LYS A 89 -4.83 -11.60 -6.70
N LEU A 90 -6.02 -12.18 -6.55
CA LEU A 90 -6.15 -13.63 -6.37
C LEU A 90 -5.85 -14.39 -7.67
N PRO A 91 -5.33 -15.62 -7.59
CA PRO A 91 -5.26 -16.55 -8.73
C PRO A 91 -6.64 -16.77 -9.36
N TYR A 92 -6.69 -17.12 -10.65
CA TYR A 92 -7.94 -17.25 -11.41
C TYR A 92 -8.98 -18.17 -10.74
N LEU A 93 -8.56 -19.37 -10.31
CA LEU A 93 -9.45 -20.34 -9.67
C LEU A 93 -10.00 -19.86 -8.32
N ASP A 94 -9.22 -19.11 -7.56
CA ASP A 94 -9.65 -18.56 -6.26
C ASP A 94 -10.58 -17.38 -6.45
N ALA A 95 -10.27 -16.50 -7.42
CA ALA A 95 -11.12 -15.36 -7.76
C ALA A 95 -12.48 -15.83 -8.28
N ARG A 96 -12.50 -16.81 -9.17
CA ARG A 96 -13.71 -17.48 -9.66
C ARG A 96 -14.56 -17.99 -8.49
N ARG A 97 -14.00 -18.86 -7.64
CA ARG A 97 -14.71 -19.41 -6.47
C ARG A 97 -15.26 -18.29 -5.60
N TRP A 98 -14.46 -17.27 -5.33
CA TRP A 98 -14.89 -16.14 -4.50
C TRP A 98 -16.08 -15.39 -5.10
N VAL A 99 -16.03 -15.05 -6.39
CA VAL A 99 -17.12 -14.35 -7.09
C VAL A 99 -18.40 -15.18 -7.06
N GLN A 100 -18.29 -16.48 -7.33
CA GLN A 100 -19.43 -17.39 -7.35
C GLN A 100 -20.09 -17.56 -5.97
N TYR A 101 -19.32 -17.68 -4.90
CA TYR A 101 -19.87 -17.87 -3.55
C TYR A 101 -20.44 -16.59 -2.94
N ASN A 102 -19.93 -15.40 -3.30
CA ASN A 102 -20.24 -14.15 -2.60
C ASN A 102 -21.15 -13.21 -3.40
N LEU A 103 -20.99 -13.17 -4.73
CA LEU A 103 -21.73 -12.24 -5.59
C LEU A 103 -22.79 -12.96 -6.41
N GLY A 104 -22.44 -14.13 -6.97
CA GLY A 104 -23.32 -14.94 -7.81
C GLY A 104 -23.87 -14.27 -9.08
N PRO A 105 -23.14 -13.41 -9.82
CA PRO A 105 -23.64 -12.90 -11.09
C PRO A 105 -23.58 -13.98 -12.15
N ASP A 106 -24.64 -14.09 -12.94
CA ASP A 106 -24.75 -15.11 -13.99
C ASP A 106 -24.23 -14.61 -15.35
N THR A 107 -24.19 -13.29 -15.53
CA THR A 107 -23.82 -12.64 -16.81
C THR A 107 -22.71 -11.60 -16.63
N GLN A 108 -22.01 -11.31 -17.73
CA GLN A 108 -20.95 -10.30 -17.74
C GLN A 108 -21.51 -8.92 -17.39
N GLU A 109 -22.67 -8.57 -17.94
CA GLU A 109 -23.33 -7.29 -17.73
C GLU A 109 -23.66 -7.07 -16.25
N GLU A 110 -24.16 -8.11 -15.59
CA GLU A 110 -24.45 -8.06 -14.15
C GLU A 110 -23.16 -7.89 -13.32
N PHE A 111 -22.08 -8.56 -13.72
CA PHE A 111 -20.78 -8.35 -13.09
C PHE A 111 -20.27 -6.90 -13.25
N ASP A 112 -20.40 -6.34 -14.45
CA ASP A 112 -20.00 -4.96 -14.73
C ASP A 112 -20.87 -3.96 -13.97
N ASP A 113 -22.16 -4.22 -13.83
CA ASP A 113 -23.07 -3.43 -12.98
C ASP A 113 -22.63 -3.47 -11.51
N LEU A 114 -22.22 -4.62 -10.98
CA LEU A 114 -21.67 -4.73 -9.62
C LEU A 114 -20.38 -3.92 -9.44
N VAL A 115 -19.54 -3.85 -10.47
CA VAL A 115 -18.33 -3.02 -10.49
C VAL A 115 -18.69 -1.53 -10.54
N ALA A 116 -19.62 -1.14 -11.42
CA ALA A 116 -20.04 0.24 -11.62
C ALA A 116 -20.76 0.82 -10.40
N ASN A 117 -21.64 0.03 -9.78
CA ASN A 117 -22.34 0.39 -8.56
C ASN A 117 -21.42 0.39 -7.33
N GLY A 118 -20.20 -0.11 -7.46
CA GLY A 118 -19.24 -0.20 -6.36
C GLY A 118 -19.58 -1.27 -5.33
N ASN A 119 -20.46 -2.23 -5.67
CA ASN A 119 -20.75 -3.37 -4.81
C ASN A 119 -19.55 -4.33 -4.73
N LEU A 120 -18.77 -4.41 -5.82
CA LEU A 120 -17.46 -5.07 -5.82
C LEU A 120 -16.38 -4.19 -5.13
N ARG A 121 -16.38 -4.18 -3.79
CA ARG A 121 -15.38 -3.42 -2.98
C ARG A 121 -14.09 -4.19 -2.72
N THR A 122 -14.00 -5.46 -3.12
CA THR A 122 -12.87 -6.30 -2.72
C THR A 122 -11.60 -5.97 -3.52
N PRO A 123 -10.46 -5.72 -2.86
CA PRO A 123 -9.22 -5.36 -3.55
C PRO A 123 -8.59 -6.54 -4.29
N TYR A 124 -9.01 -7.77 -3.97
CA TYR A 124 -8.42 -9.01 -4.47
C TYR A 124 -8.94 -9.42 -5.84
N ILE A 125 -10.16 -9.03 -6.19
CA ILE A 125 -10.76 -9.33 -7.49
C ILE A 125 -10.35 -8.22 -8.48
N PRO A 126 -9.86 -8.56 -9.68
CA PRO A 126 -9.67 -7.57 -10.74
C PRO A 126 -11.03 -7.00 -11.19
N LYS A 127 -11.09 -5.69 -11.47
CA LYS A 127 -12.31 -5.06 -12.02
C LYS A 127 -12.60 -5.51 -13.46
N LYS A 128 -11.56 -5.91 -14.18
CA LYS A 128 -11.59 -6.47 -15.53
C LYS A 128 -10.88 -7.82 -15.51
N PRO A 129 -11.55 -8.90 -15.10
CA PRO A 129 -10.91 -10.20 -14.94
C PRO A 129 -10.40 -10.76 -16.28
N GLU A 130 -11.12 -10.54 -17.38
CA GLU A 130 -10.70 -10.94 -18.73
C GLU A 130 -9.31 -10.38 -19.08
N GLU A 131 -9.12 -9.06 -19.01
CA GLU A 131 -7.84 -8.40 -19.31
C GLU A 131 -6.72 -8.91 -18.39
N TYR A 132 -6.96 -8.95 -17.07
CA TYR A 132 -5.96 -9.33 -16.08
C TYR A 132 -5.50 -10.78 -16.21
N TYR A 133 -6.43 -11.73 -16.40
CA TYR A 133 -6.08 -13.14 -16.50
C TYR A 133 -5.64 -13.54 -17.90
N THR A 134 -6.00 -12.77 -18.94
CA THR A 134 -5.46 -12.96 -20.29
C THR A 134 -3.97 -12.62 -20.32
N GLU A 135 -3.55 -11.54 -19.65
CA GLU A 135 -2.12 -11.21 -19.50
C GLU A 135 -1.33 -12.31 -18.78
N THR A 136 -1.98 -13.03 -17.86
CA THR A 136 -1.35 -14.13 -17.10
C THR A 136 -1.41 -15.46 -17.85
N GLY A 137 -2.32 -15.62 -18.83
CA GLY A 137 -2.57 -16.87 -19.55
C GLY A 137 -3.53 -17.83 -18.83
N ASP A 138 -4.18 -17.39 -17.75
CA ASP A 138 -5.11 -18.20 -16.94
C ASP A 138 -6.58 -18.04 -17.36
N TRP A 139 -6.88 -17.10 -18.27
CA TRP A 139 -8.25 -16.81 -18.69
C TRP A 139 -8.84 -17.90 -19.58
N VAL A 140 -10.07 -18.32 -19.26
CA VAL A 140 -10.81 -19.34 -20.02
C VAL A 140 -11.97 -18.73 -20.79
N SER A 141 -13.01 -18.28 -20.07
CA SER A 141 -14.18 -17.60 -20.62
C SER A 141 -14.99 -16.96 -19.49
N TRP A 142 -15.90 -16.05 -19.85
CA TRP A 142 -16.86 -15.48 -18.92
C TRP A 142 -17.78 -16.53 -18.31
N ASP A 143 -18.34 -17.41 -19.14
CA ASP A 143 -19.19 -18.52 -18.67
C ASP A 143 -18.48 -19.38 -17.63
N HIS A 144 -17.21 -19.74 -17.86
CA HIS A 144 -16.45 -20.52 -16.88
C HIS A 144 -16.18 -19.72 -15.59
N PHE A 145 -15.93 -18.41 -15.69
CA PHE A 145 -15.67 -17.55 -14.53
C PHE A 145 -16.92 -17.34 -13.66
N LEU A 146 -18.10 -17.21 -14.28
CA LEU A 146 -19.35 -16.86 -13.60
C LEU A 146 -20.18 -18.08 -13.23
N THR A 147 -20.30 -19.06 -14.12
CA THR A 147 -21.13 -20.24 -13.89
C THR A 147 -20.48 -21.15 -12.85
N MET A 148 -21.24 -21.46 -11.79
CA MET A 148 -20.88 -22.53 -10.87
C MET A 148 -20.80 -23.84 -11.66
N ASP A 149 -19.61 -24.42 -11.78
CA ASP A 149 -19.52 -25.78 -12.31
C ASP A 149 -20.26 -26.71 -11.35
N PRO A 150 -21.37 -27.35 -11.76
CA PRO A 150 -22.08 -28.27 -10.88
C PRO A 150 -21.20 -29.45 -10.46
N LYS A 151 -20.08 -29.69 -11.18
CA LYS A 151 -19.08 -30.71 -10.84
C LYS A 151 -18.16 -30.33 -9.68
N VAL A 152 -18.07 -29.05 -9.30
CA VAL A 152 -17.26 -28.60 -8.13
C VAL A 152 -18.00 -28.86 -6.81
N GLY A 153 -19.33 -29.05 -6.86
CA GLY A 153 -20.18 -29.34 -5.71
C GLY A 153 -20.32 -30.82 -5.32
N GLY A 154 -19.50 -31.74 -5.87
CA GLY A 154 -19.76 -33.17 -5.62
C GLY A 154 -18.68 -34.21 -5.94
N ARG A 155 -17.41 -33.87 -6.22
CA ARG A 155 -16.26 -34.80 -6.11
C ARG A 155 -14.90 -34.09 -6.17
N THR A 156 -13.95 -34.63 -5.41
CA THR A 156 -12.63 -34.09 -5.01
C THR A 156 -11.67 -33.80 -6.17
N VAL A 157 -10.98 -32.66 -6.11
CA VAL A 157 -9.78 -32.38 -6.92
C VAL A 157 -8.66 -33.34 -6.45
N PRO A 158 -8.15 -34.28 -7.27
CA PRO A 158 -6.94 -35.01 -6.88
C PRO A 158 -5.75 -34.04 -6.80
N PRO A 159 -4.84 -34.20 -5.82
CA PRO A 159 -3.71 -33.29 -5.65
C PRO A 159 -2.94 -33.23 -6.95
N ALA A 160 -2.45 -32.05 -7.32
CA ALA A 160 -1.57 -31.90 -8.46
C ALA A 160 -0.42 -32.90 -8.29
N SER A 161 -0.43 -33.98 -9.08
CA SER A 161 0.70 -34.86 -9.24
C SER A 161 1.73 -34.10 -10.06
N GLY A 162 2.35 -33.11 -9.41
CA GLY A 162 3.57 -32.51 -9.89
C GLY A 162 4.64 -33.59 -9.83
N GLN A 163 4.66 -34.45 -10.82
CA GLN A 163 5.93 -34.99 -11.27
C GLN A 163 6.62 -33.80 -11.95
N PHE A 164 7.37 -33.05 -11.15
CA PHE A 164 8.41 -32.19 -11.68
C PHE A 164 9.54 -33.14 -12.09
N ASP A 165 9.91 -33.07 -13.36
CA ASP A 165 11.10 -33.75 -13.90
C ASP A 165 12.39 -33.29 -13.19
#